data_AF-A0A829MEG6-F1
#
_entry.id   AF-A0A829MEG6-F1
#
_cell.length_a   1.000
_cell.length_b   1.000
_cell.length_c   1.000
_cell.angle_alpha   90.00
_cell.angle_beta   90.00
_cell.angle_gamma   90.00
#
_symmetry.space_group_name_H-M   'P 1'
#
loop_
_entity.id
_entity.type
_entity.pdbx_description
1 polymer ?
#
loop_
_entity_poly.entity_id
_entity_poly.type
_entity_poly.pdbx_seq_one_letter_code
_entity_poly.pdbx_strand_id
1 'polypeptide(L)' 'MEPLRNAMERGLISVRALDRCLRVAWTLADLGGRDLPAAEDVKLALTFRDKR' A
#
# COMPACT_ATOMS: atom_id res chain seq x y z
N MET A 1 -4.56 0.75 8.87
CA MET A 1 -3.48 -0.24 8.61
C MET A 1 -3.88 -1.69 8.87
N GLU A 2 -4.97 -1.96 9.61
CA GLU A 2 -5.55 -3.30 9.84
C GLU A 2 -5.53 -4.26 8.63
N PRO A 3 -5.92 -3.83 7.41
CA PRO A 3 -6.03 -4.75 6.27
C PRO A 3 -4.67 -5.29 5.80
N LEU A 4 -3.62 -4.48 5.88
CA LEU A 4 -2.27 -4.86 5.46
C LEU A 4 -1.63 -5.83 6.44
N ARG A 5 -1.86 -5.61 7.75
CA ARG A 5 -1.34 -6.48 8.80
C ARG A 5 -1.97 -7.87 8.71
N ASN A 6 -3.30 -7.95 8.56
CA ASN A 6 -4.01 -9.21 8.38
C ASN A 6 -3.58 -9.97 7.11
N ALA A 7 -3.33 -9.26 6.01
CA ALA A 7 -2.82 -9.89 4.79
C ALA A 7 -1.40 -10.45 4.96
N MET A 8 -0.56 -9.78 5.75
CA MET A 8 0.81 -10.22 6.03
C MET A 8 0.83 -11.41 6.99
N GLU A 9 0.02 -11.38 8.05
CA GLU A 9 -0.15 -12.51 9.00
C GLU A 9 -0.68 -13.77 8.30
N ARG A 10 -1.55 -13.61 7.29
CA ARG A 10 -2.07 -14.73 6.48
C ARG A 10 -1.14 -15.16 5.34
N GLY A 11 0.05 -14.59 5.22
CA GLY A 11 1.03 -14.91 4.16
C GLY A 11 0.59 -14.50 2.75
N LEU A 12 -0.46 -13.68 2.62
CA LEU A 12 -0.98 -13.21 1.32
C LEU A 12 -0.08 -12.13 0.69
N ILE A 13 0.75 -11.49 1.51
CA ILE A 13 1.79 -10.53 1.10
C ILE A 13 3.08 -10.78 1.86
N SER A 14 4.21 -10.63 1.18
CA SER A 14 5.51 -10.59 1.85
C SER A 14 5.80 -9.20 2.43
N VAL A 15 6.71 -9.12 3.40
CA VAL A 15 7.21 -7.85 3.94
C VAL A 15 7.73 -6.93 2.83
N ARG A 16 8.40 -7.50 1.81
CA ARG A 16 8.86 -6.73 0.63
C ARG A 16 7.71 -6.22 -0.25
N ALA A 17 6.59 -6.93 -0.30
CA ALA A 17 5.40 -6.44 -1.00
C ALA A 17 4.74 -5.31 -0.21
N LEU A 18 4.70 -5.42 1.12
CA LEU A 18 4.22 -4.36 2.01
C LEU A 18 5.05 -3.08 1.88
N ASP A 19 6.38 -3.19 1.96
CA ASP A 19 7.30 -2.05 1.82
C ASP A 19 7.09 -1.31 0.48
N ARG A 20 6.98 -2.06 -0.62
CA ARG A 20 6.68 -1.46 -1.94
C ARG A 20 5.33 -0.77 -1.97
N CYS A 21 4.29 -1.39 -1.40
CA CYS A 21 2.97 -0.79 -1.32
C CYS A 21 3.00 0.54 -0.55
N LEU A 22 3.75 0.59 0.55
CA LEU A 22 3.90 1.82 1.35
C LEU A 22 4.62 2.91 0.56
N ARG A 23 5.70 2.59 -0.15
CA ARG A 23 6.43 3.57 -0.98
C ARG A 23 5.53 4.19 -2.05
N VAL A 24 4.72 3.37 -2.72
CA VAL A 24 3.77 3.85 -3.73
C VAL A 24 2.66 4.70 -3.09
N ALA A 25 2.13 4.28 -1.94
CA ALA A 25 1.10 5.05 -1.23
C ALA A 25 1.60 6.45 -0.82
N TRP A 26 2.88 6.56 -0.42
CA TRP A 26 3.52 7.86 -0.18
C TRP A 26 3.64 8.71 -1.43
N THR A 27 4.05 8.14 -2.57
CA THR A 27 4.06 8.87 -3.84
C THR A 27 2.66 9.38 -4.23
N LEU A 28 1.61 8.58 -4.00
CA LEU A 28 0.23 9.00 -4.26
C LEU A 28 -0.24 10.13 -3.31
N ALA A 29 0.21 10.09 -2.06
CA ALA A 29 -0.04 11.17 -1.09
C ALA A 29 0.66 12.47 -1.53
N ASP A 30 1.94 12.38 -1.91
CA ASP A 30 2.74 13.51 -2.41
C ASP A 30 2.09 14.15 -3.64
N LEU A 31 1.69 13.34 -4.62
CA LEU A 31 0.97 13.81 -5.82
C LEU A 31 -0.38 14.45 -5.50
N GLY A 32 -1.02 14.01 -4.41
CA GLY A 32 -2.26 14.58 -3.90
C GLY A 32 -2.05 15.77 -2.95
N GLY A 33 -0.83 16.22 -2.72
CA GLY A 33 -0.51 17.33 -1.81
C GLY A 33 -0.82 17.04 -0.34
N ARG A 34 -0.72 15.77 0.08
CA ARG A 34 -1.02 15.34 1.46
C ARG A 34 0.25 14.92 2.18
N ASP A 35 0.36 15.32 3.45
CA ASP A 35 1.51 14.98 4.29
C ASP A 35 1.55 13.51 4.72
N LEU A 36 0.44 12.80 4.58
CA LEU A 36 0.27 11.42 5.00
C LEU A 36 -0.61 10.64 4.01
N PRO A 37 -0.26 9.37 3.71
CA PRO A 37 -1.13 8.49 2.94
C PRO A 37 -2.47 8.25 3.65
N ALA A 38 -3.55 8.37 2.88
CA ALA A 38 -4.88 7.93 3.29
C ALA A 38 -5.10 6.47 2.91
N ALA A 39 -6.20 5.90 3.43
CA ALA A 39 -6.59 4.52 3.10
C ALA A 39 -6.75 4.30 1.59
N GLU A 40 -7.16 5.32 0.83
CA GLU A 40 -7.36 5.22 -0.62
C GLU A 40 -6.06 5.15 -1.41
N ASP A 41 -4.97 5.78 -0.93
CA ASP A 41 -3.65 5.63 -1.56
C ASP A 41 -3.13 4.20 -1.40
N VAL A 42 -3.35 3.63 -0.22
CA VAL A 42 -2.95 2.25 0.06
C VAL A 42 -3.77 1.28 -0.79
N LYS A 43 -5.08 1.49 -0.90
CA LYS A 43 -5.94 0.66 -1.77
C LYS A 43 -5.50 0.77 -3.23
N LEU A 44 -5.25 1.97 -3.73
CA LEU A 44 -4.78 2.19 -5.10
C LEU A 44 -3.40 1.56 -5.33
N ALA A 45 -2.45 1.72 -4.40
CA ALA A 45 -1.13 1.10 -4.46
C ALA A 45 -1.20 -0.43 -4.54
N LEU A 46 -2.13 -1.06 -3.81
CA LEU A 46 -2.36 -2.50 -3.88
C LEU A 46 -2.86 -2.95 -5.27
N THR A 47 -3.60 -2.12 -6.01
CA THR A 47 -4.06 -2.48 -7.37
C THR A 47 -2.93 -2.57 -8.40
N PHE A 48 -1.82 -1.85 -8.19
CA PHE A 48 -0.66 -1.94 -9.10
C PHE A 48 0.12 -3.25 -8.96
N ARG A 49 -0.13 -4.04 -7.91
CA ARG A 49 0.47 -5.36 -7.72
C ARG A 49 -0.15 -6.43 -8.64
N ASP A 50 -1.43 -6.28 -8.98
CA ASP A 50 -2.24 -7.34 -9.59
C ASP A 50 -2.21 -7.33 -11.13
N LYS A 51 -1.49 -6.38 -11.74
CA LYS A 51 -1.38 -6.24 -13.20
C LYS A 51 -0.21 -7.03 -13.79
N ARG A 52 -0.04 -8.30 -13.43
CA ARG A 52 0.90 -9.20 -14.13
C ARG A 52 0.17 -10.13 -15.10
#